data_AF-A0A2X2BKG0-F1
#
_entry.id   AF-A0A2X2BKG0-F1
#
_cell.length_a   1.000
_cell.length_b   1.000
_cell.length_c   1.000
_cell.angle_alpha   90.00
_cell.angle_beta   90.00
_cell.angle_gamma   90.00
#
_symmetry.space_group_name_H-M   'P 1'
#
loop_
_entity.id
_entity.type
_entity.pdbx_description
1 polymer ?
#
loop_
_entity_poly.entity_id
_entity_poly.type
_entity_poly.pdbx_seq_one_letter_code
_entity_poly.pdbx_strand_id
1 'polypeptide(L)'
;MKKYDLILADPPWSYNNKVSNGAADNHYNTTDLYSLSRLPIEKHSSKNAVLFMWYTGNFALEAIKLAEAWDFKVKNMFGFVWVKLNKNAGDRINKNRQRIFSISWKY
;
A
#
# COMPACT_ATOMS: atom_id res chain seq x y z
N MET A 1 9.35 11.00 25.60
CA MET A 1 9.47 10.57 24.18
C MET A 1 8.60 11.47 23.32
N LYS A 2 9.08 11.84 22.12
CA LYS A 2 8.32 12.67 21.17
C LYS A 2 7.21 11.85 20.53
N LYS A 3 6.02 12.44 20.40
CA LYS A 3 4.86 11.85 19.71
C LYS A 3 4.64 12.56 18.37
N TYR A 4 4.11 11.83 17.40
CA TYR A 4 3.89 12.31 16.03
C TYR A 4 2.41 12.27 15.68
N ASP A 5 1.92 13.32 15.04
CA ASP A 5 0.54 13.41 14.52
C ASP A 5 0.39 12.73 13.14
N LEU A 6 1.51 12.45 12.47
CA LEU A 6 1.54 11.80 11.16
C LEU A 6 2.64 10.75 11.15
N ILE A 7 2.29 9.52 10.76
CA ILE A 7 3.22 8.42 10.55
C ILE A 7 3.10 7.99 9.10
N LEU A 8 4.23 8.02 8.39
CA LEU A 8 4.36 7.44 7.04
C LEU A 8 5.18 6.16 7.17
N ALA A 9 4.59 5.02 6.83
CA ALA A 9 5.21 3.71 6.93
C ALA A 9 5.33 3.05 5.55
N ASP A 10 6.48 2.43 5.30
CA ASP A 10 6.71 1.53 4.16
C ASP A 10 7.21 0.18 4.71
N PRO A 11 6.30 -0.71 5.14
CA PRO A 11 6.69 -1.96 5.76
C PRO A 11 7.40 -2.88 4.76
N PRO A 12 8.49 -3.56 5.16
CA PRO A 12 9.24 -4.46 4.29
C PRO A 12 8.51 -5.80 4.11
N TRP A 13 7.45 -5.79 3.30
CA TRP A 13 6.57 -6.94 3.08
C TRP A 13 7.31 -8.13 2.49
N SER A 14 7.21 -9.28 3.16
CA SER A 14 7.78 -10.55 2.68
C SER A 14 6.86 -11.22 1.66
N TYR A 15 7.29 -11.31 0.40
CA TYR A 15 6.56 -12.01 -0.66
C TYR A 15 6.93 -13.49 -0.67
N ASN A 16 5.94 -14.38 -0.63
CA ASN A 16 6.19 -15.83 -0.81
C ASN A 16 6.71 -16.19 -2.22
N ASN A 17 6.47 -15.34 -3.23
CA ASN A 17 6.94 -15.57 -4.61
C ASN A 17 8.37 -15.04 -4.82
N LYS A 18 9.36 -15.93 -4.62
CA LYS A 18 10.80 -15.64 -4.79
C LYS A 18 11.31 -15.66 -6.25
N VAL A 19 10.44 -15.92 -7.23
CA VAL A 19 10.84 -16.25 -8.61
C VAL A 19 10.89 -15.03 -9.55
N SER A 20 10.47 -13.83 -9.12
CA SER A 20 10.51 -12.64 -9.99
C SER A 20 11.80 -11.83 -9.80
N ASN A 21 12.39 -11.36 -10.91
CA ASN A 21 13.58 -10.49 -10.97
C ASN A 21 13.46 -9.15 -10.20
N GLY A 22 12.33 -8.85 -9.55
CA GLY A 22 12.10 -7.66 -8.73
C GLY A 22 11.68 -7.99 -7.29
N ALA A 23 12.04 -9.17 -6.77
CA ALA A 23 11.74 -9.55 -5.39
C ALA A 23 12.40 -8.56 -4.40
N ALA A 24 11.62 -8.04 -3.44
CA ALA A 24 12.09 -7.10 -2.43
C ALA A 24 13.29 -7.63 -1.63
N ASP A 25 13.32 -8.95 -1.38
CA ASP A 25 14.41 -9.68 -0.72
C ASP A 25 15.78 -9.49 -1.38
N ASN A 26 15.84 -9.19 -2.68
CA ASN A 26 17.12 -8.96 -3.37
C ASN A 26 17.71 -7.56 -3.09
N HIS A 27 16.94 -6.65 -2.50
CA HIS A 27 17.34 -5.27 -2.24
C HIS A 27 17.39 -4.92 -0.75
N TYR A 28 16.55 -5.52 0.08
CA TYR A 28 16.54 -5.35 1.53
C TYR A 28 15.88 -6.56 2.22
N ASN A 29 16.26 -6.80 3.47
CA ASN A 29 15.66 -7.88 4.27
C ASN A 29 14.17 -7.59 4.49
N THR A 30 13.30 -8.49 4.02
CA THR A 30 11.89 -8.47 4.39
C THR A 30 11.67 -9.12 5.75
N THR A 31 10.53 -8.83 6.36
CA THR A 31 10.16 -9.43 7.64
C THR A 31 8.71 -9.87 7.63
N ASP A 32 8.38 -10.79 8.52
CA ASP A 32 7.04 -11.35 8.63
C ASP A 32 6.08 -10.39 9.35
N LEU A 33 4.79 -10.58 9.12
CA LEU A 33 3.75 -9.73 9.72
C LEU A 33 3.77 -9.75 11.26
N TYR A 34 4.16 -10.87 11.87
CA TYR A 34 4.21 -11.01 13.33
C TYR A 34 5.40 -10.25 13.93
N SER A 35 6.52 -10.16 13.22
CA SER A 35 7.63 -9.29 13.60
C SER A 35 7.27 -7.81 13.42
N LEU A 36 6.59 -7.43 12.33
CA LEU A 36 6.12 -6.06 12.10
C LEU A 36 5.12 -5.59 13.16
N SER A 37 4.17 -6.44 13.53
CA SER A 37 3.10 -6.08 14.47
C SER A 37 3.61 -5.81 15.90
N ARG A 38 4.81 -6.29 16.24
CA ARG A 38 5.44 -6.06 17.55
C ARG A 38 6.24 -4.76 17.64
N LEU A 39 6.35 -4.02 16.54
CA LEU A 39 6.95 -2.69 16.59
C LEU A 39 6.07 -1.76 17.44
N PRO A 40 6.63 -1.07 18.44
CA PRO A 40 5.84 -0.28 19.39
C PRO A 40 5.47 1.10 18.81
N ILE A 41 4.85 1.12 17.63
CA ILE A 41 4.49 2.35 16.88
C ILE A 41 3.47 3.18 17.67
N GLU A 42 2.61 2.54 18.45
CA GLU A 42 1.63 3.17 19.34
C GLU A 42 2.27 4.08 20.40
N LYS A 43 3.52 3.80 20.80
CA LYS A 43 4.26 4.65 21.76
C LYS A 43 4.73 5.95 21.13
N HIS A 44 4.84 5.99 19.80
CA HIS A 44 5.29 7.14 19.03
C HIS A 44 4.13 7.92 18.42
N SER A 45 2.90 7.39 18.42
CA SER A 45 1.73 8.09 17.91
C SER A 45 1.12 9.05 18.96
N SER A 46 0.67 10.20 18.49
CA SER A 46 -0.23 11.07 19.26
C SER A 46 -1.64 10.47 19.31
N LYS A 47 -2.49 10.94 20.23
CA LYS A 47 -3.84 10.41 20.44
C LYS A 47 -4.72 10.47 19.17
N ASN A 48 -4.48 11.45 18.31
CA ASN A 48 -5.23 11.68 17.07
C ASN A 48 -4.32 11.56 15.83
N ALA A 49 -3.29 10.72 15.91
CA ALA A 49 -2.35 10.55 14.81
C ALA A 49 -3.00 9.89 13.59
N VAL A 50 -2.45 10.19 12.42
CA VAL A 50 -2.83 9.58 11.13
C VAL A 50 -1.70 8.69 10.63
N LEU A 51 -2.05 7.49 10.17
CA LEU A 51 -1.13 6.55 9.54
C LEU A 51 -1.36 6.52 8.02
N PHE A 52 -0.32 6.83 7.26
CA PHE A 52 -0.21 6.48 5.84
C PHE A 52 0.73 5.30 5.70
N MET A 53 0.24 4.20 5.13
CA MET A 53 1.01 2.98 4.96
C MET A 53 1.06 2.60 3.49
N TRP A 54 2.27 2.36 2.98
CA TRP A 54 2.46 1.72 1.70
C TRP A 54 2.18 0.23 1.81
N TYR A 55 1.33 -0.25 0.92
CA TYR A 55 1.08 -1.67 0.73
C TYR A 55 0.89 -1.95 -0.75
N THR A 56 1.08 -3.19 -1.17
CA THR A 56 0.74 -3.63 -2.52
C THR A 56 -0.55 -4.43 -2.49
N GLY A 57 -1.26 -4.52 -3.62
CA GLY A 57 -2.61 -5.12 -3.66
C GLY A 57 -2.71 -6.53 -3.05
N ASN A 58 -1.62 -7.29 -3.07
CA ASN A 58 -1.55 -8.63 -2.47
C ASN A 58 -1.51 -8.62 -0.93
N PHE A 59 -1.14 -7.50 -0.30
CA PHE A 59 -1.00 -7.34 1.16
C PHE A 59 -2.11 -6.49 1.78
N ALA A 60 -3.26 -6.35 1.11
CA ALA A 60 -4.35 -5.51 1.62
C ALA A 60 -4.84 -5.96 3.00
N LEU A 61 -4.97 -7.27 3.24
CA LEU A 61 -5.44 -7.81 4.52
C LEU A 61 -4.36 -7.69 5.61
N GLU A 62 -3.10 -7.91 5.24
CA GLU A 62 -1.93 -7.78 6.10
C GLU A 62 -1.73 -6.34 6.55
N ALA A 63 -1.93 -5.37 5.65
CA ALA A 63 -1.88 -3.95 5.97
C ALA A 63 -2.98 -3.55 6.98
N ILE A 64 -4.20 -4.09 6.84
CA ILE A 64 -5.28 -3.87 7.81
C ILE A 64 -4.88 -4.42 9.18
N LYS A 65 -4.44 -5.68 9.24
CA LYS A 65 -4.01 -6.33 10.48
C LYS A 65 -2.84 -5.59 11.15
N LEU A 66 -1.91 -5.08 10.35
CA LEU A 66 -0.76 -4.33 10.85
C LEU A 66 -1.18 -2.98 11.42
N ALA A 67 -2.07 -2.26 10.73
CA ALA A 67 -2.62 -1.00 11.24
C ALA A 67 -3.37 -1.21 12.56
N GLU A 68 -4.18 -2.27 12.66
CA GLU A 68 -4.90 -2.63 13.90
C GLU A 68 -3.93 -2.98 15.04
N ALA A 69 -2.85 -3.72 14.75
CA ALA A 69 -1.83 -4.05 15.75
C ALA A 69 -1.10 -2.81 16.30
N TRP A 70 -1.00 -1.75 15.51
CA TRP A 70 -0.42 -0.46 15.91
C TRP A 70 -1.45 0.52 16.50
N ASP A 71 -2.65 0.06 16.85
CA ASP A 71 -3.75 0.85 17.42
C ASP A 71 -4.34 1.90 16.46
N PHE A 72 -4.33 1.62 15.15
CA PHE A 72 -4.98 2.44 14.13
C PHE A 72 -6.24 1.78 13.56
N LYS A 73 -7.30 2.58 13.41
CA LYS A 73 -8.50 2.17 12.68
C LYS A 73 -8.39 2.55 11.21
N VAL A 74 -8.41 1.56 10.32
CA VAL A 74 -8.43 1.77 8.88
C VAL A 74 -9.73 2.47 8.47
N LYS A 75 -9.62 3.62 7.79
CA LYS A 75 -10.75 4.37 7.24
C LYS A 75 -10.87 4.18 5.74
N ASN A 76 -9.76 4.35 5.02
CA ASN A 76 -9.67 4.22 3.57
C ASN A 76 -8.46 3.35 3.24
N MET A 77 -8.65 2.31 2.41
CA MET A 77 -7.53 1.52 1.88
C MET A 77 -6.81 2.24 0.73
N PHE A 78 -7.58 2.89 -0.15
CA PHE A 78 -7.05 3.61 -1.30
C PHE A 78 -6.99 5.11 -1.04
N GLY A 79 -5.97 5.56 -0.30
CA GLY A 79 -5.70 7.00 -0.14
C GLY A 79 -5.02 7.58 -1.36
N PHE A 80 -3.85 7.02 -1.70
CA PHE A 80 -3.07 7.38 -2.88
C PHE A 80 -2.66 6.13 -3.64
N VAL A 81 -2.68 6.19 -4.97
CA VAL A 81 -2.28 5.06 -5.83
C VAL A 81 -1.06 5.46 -6.64
N TRP A 82 0.04 4.74 -6.45
CA TRP A 82 1.23 4.91 -7.27
C TRP A 82 1.08 4.17 -8.61
N VAL A 83 0.58 4.88 -9.62
CA VAL A 83 0.42 4.33 -10.96
C VAL A 83 1.73 4.42 -11.74
N LYS A 84 2.35 3.28 -12.02
CA LYS A 84 3.53 3.18 -12.90
C LYS A 84 3.09 2.91 -14.32
N LEU A 85 3.17 3.95 -15.17
CA LEU A 85 2.88 3.85 -16.59
C LEU A 85 4.11 3.34 -17.36
N ASN A 86 3.91 2.50 -18.35
CA ASN A 86 4.95 2.15 -19.32
C ASN A 86 4.96 3.14 -20.50
N LYS A 87 6.01 3.10 -21.34
CA LYS A 87 6.18 4.03 -22.48
C LYS A 87 4.98 4.05 -23.45
N ASN A 88 4.25 2.94 -23.55
CA ASN A 88 3.10 2.78 -24.45
C ASN A 88 1.74 2.99 -23.75
N ALA A 89 1.75 3.45 -22.49
CA ALA A 89 0.52 3.59 -21.71
C ALA A 89 -0.41 4.66 -22.29
N GLY A 90 0.15 5.74 -22.86
CA GLY A 90 -0.62 6.80 -23.52
C GLY A 90 -1.49 6.26 -24.65
N ASP A 91 -0.91 5.44 -25.53
CA ASP A 91 -1.63 4.85 -26.67
C ASP A 91 -2.79 3.95 -26.22
N ARG A 92 -2.57 3.16 -25.16
CA ARG A 92 -3.59 2.25 -24.60
C ARG A 92 -4.73 3.02 -23.94
N ILE A 93 -4.40 4.08 -23.18
CA ILE A 93 -5.39 4.94 -22.53
C ILE A 93 -6.22 5.66 -23.58
N ASN A 94 -5.59 6.22 -24.62
CA ASN A 94 -6.27 6.96 -25.67
C ASN A 94 -7.15 6.03 -26.55
N LYS A 95 -6.66 4.83 -26.88
CA LYS A 95 -7.44 3.82 -27.63
C LYS A 95 -8.67 3.33 -26.86
N ASN A 96 -8.57 3.19 -25.53
CA ASN A 96 -9.70 2.76 -24.70
C ASN A 96 -10.65 3.90 -24.31
N ARG A 97 -10.21 5.16 -24.34
CA ARG A 97 -11.09 6.32 -24.12
C ARG A 97 -12.23 6.35 -25.16
N GLN A 98 -11.96 6.02 -26.42
CA GLN A 98 -13.00 5.93 -27.46
C GLN A 98 -14.01 4.78 -27.22
N ARG A 99 -13.60 3.66 -26.59
CA ARG A 99 -14.50 2.54 -26.28
C ARG A 99 -15.39 2.80 -25.06
N ILE A 100 -14.92 3.57 -24.08
CA ILE A 100 -15.67 3.91 -22.86
C ILE A 100 -16.84 4.87 -23.20
N PHE A 101 -16.61 5.86 -24.06
CA PHE A 101 -17.70 6.73 -24.53
C PHE A 101 -18.67 6.06 -25.50
N SER A 102 -18.23 5.04 -26.25
CA SER A 102 -19.10 4.26 -27.16
C SER A 102 -20.00 3.24 -26.44
N ILE A 103 -19.74 2.93 -25.16
CA ILE A 103 -20.55 1.97 -24.37
C ILE A 103 -21.61 2.69 -23.50
N SER A 104 -21.59 4.02 -23.40
CA SER A 104 -22.49 4.76 -22.51
C SER A 104 -23.77 5.32 -23.17
N TRP A 105 -24.11 4.90 -24.39
CA TRP A 105 -25.37 5.26 -25.07
C TRP A 105 -26.00 4.02 -25.69
N LYS A 106 -26.58 3.16 -24.84
CA LYS A 106 -27.56 2.17 -25.27
C LYS A 106 -28.55 1.88 -24.14
N TYR A 107 -29.36 2.89 -23.82
CA TYR A 107 -30.69 2.77 -23.24
C TYR A 107 -31.57 3.85 -23.88
#